data_AF-A0A0H1RH06-F1
#
_entry.id   AF-A0A0H1RH06-F1
#
_cell.length_a   1.000
_cell.length_b   1.000
_cell.length_c   1.000
_cell.angle_alpha   90.00
_cell.angle_beta   90.00
_cell.angle_gamma   90.00
#
_symmetry.space_group_name_H-M   'P 1'
#
loop_
_entity.id
_entity.type
_entity.pdbx_description
1 polymer ?
#
loop_
_entity_poly.entity_id
_entity_poly.type
_entity_poly.pdbx_seq_one_letter_code
_entity_poly.pdbx_strand_id
1 'polypeptide(L)'
;MSIVKMVELSSQSTSSWEDATRQAVERASQSLRNIRSVWVKEFEAVVENEQVTQFRVVLKVAFQLEEGTSARSTRSMGSEEIQGLE
;
A
#
# COMPACT_ATOMS: atom_id res chain seq x y z
N MET A 1 7.80 -16.04 -0.32
CA MET A 1 6.94 -16.05 0.90
C MET A 1 6.03 -14.82 0.81
N SER A 2 4.71 -14.91 0.96
CA SER A 2 3.84 -13.73 0.78
C SER A 2 3.79 -12.86 2.03
N ILE A 3 4.46 -11.70 2.00
CA ILE A 3 4.39 -10.69 3.05
C ILE A 3 3.35 -9.64 2.70
N VAL A 4 2.41 -9.39 3.61
CA VAL A 4 1.42 -8.32 3.49
C VAL A 4 1.82 -7.18 4.41
N LYS A 5 1.90 -5.98 3.84
CA LYS A 5 2.05 -4.75 4.62
C LYS A 5 0.68 -4.09 4.73
N MET A 6 0.41 -3.56 5.90
CA MET A 6 -0.81 -2.80 6.18
C MET A 6 -0.42 -1.37 6.54
N VAL A 7 -1.14 -0.40 5.99
CA VAL A 7 -1.01 1.01 6.33
C VAL A 7 -2.37 1.57 6.73
N GLU A 8 -2.37 2.51 7.68
CA GLU A 8 -3.56 3.20 8.13
C GLU A 8 -3.67 4.54 7.40
N LEU A 9 -4.87 4.85 6.92
CA LEU A 9 -5.19 6.07 6.18
C LEU A 9 -6.46 6.70 6.76
N SER A 10 -6.54 8.02 6.73
CA SER A 10 -7.78 8.75 6.92
C SER A 10 -8.23 9.40 5.61
N SER A 11 -9.54 9.45 5.42
CA SER A 11 -10.16 10.08 4.25
C SER A 11 -11.49 10.70 4.64
N GLN A 12 -11.95 11.68 3.87
CA GLN A 12 -13.21 12.36 4.12
C GLN A 12 -13.96 12.64 2.82
N SER A 13 -15.29 12.65 2.90
CA SER A 13 -16.20 13.03 1.81
C SER A 13 -17.37 13.82 2.37
N THR A 14 -17.90 14.75 1.57
CA THR A 14 -19.16 15.45 1.88
C THR A 14 -20.39 14.61 1.58
N SER A 15 -20.22 13.48 0.87
CA SER A 15 -21.35 12.68 0.37
C SER A 15 -21.70 11.50 1.27
N SER A 16 -20.73 10.66 1.64
CA SER A 16 -20.95 9.46 2.47
C SER A 16 -19.62 8.84 2.93
N TRP A 17 -19.67 7.94 3.92
CA TRP A 17 -18.50 7.17 4.35
C TRP A 17 -18.01 6.17 3.30
N GLU A 18 -18.91 5.58 2.51
CA GLU A 18 -18.58 4.69 1.39
C GLU A 18 -17.80 5.44 0.32
N ASP A 19 -18.19 6.69 0.05
CA ASP A 19 -17.48 7.55 -0.88
C ASP A 19 -16.09 7.92 -0.36
N ALA A 20 -15.97 8.30 0.92
CA ALA A 20 -14.67 8.56 1.57
C ALA A 20 -13.74 7.33 1.50
N THR A 21 -14.30 6.13 1.67
CA THR A 21 -13.56 4.86 1.56
C THR A 21 -13.07 4.60 0.13
N ARG A 22 -13.93 4.80 -0.88
CA ARG A 22 -13.56 4.67 -2.30
C ARG A 22 -12.44 5.63 -2.68
N GLN A 23 -12.55 6.89 -2.27
CA GLN A 23 -11.51 7.91 -2.51
C GLN A 23 -10.17 7.54 -1.86
N ALA A 24 -10.18 6.99 -0.65
CA ALA A 24 -8.97 6.55 0.03
C ALA A 24 -8.23 5.45 -0.74
N VAL A 25 -8.97 4.45 -1.24
CA VAL A 25 -8.41 3.35 -2.03
C VAL A 25 -7.87 3.85 -3.36
N GLU A 26 -8.62 4.72 -4.05
CA GLU A 26 -8.18 5.34 -5.30
C GLU A 26 -6.86 6.09 -5.11
N ARG A 27 -6.79 6.96 -4.11
CA ARG A 27 -5.57 7.72 -3.81
C ARG A 27 -4.40 6.83 -3.40
N ALA A 28 -4.66 5.78 -2.61
CA ALA A 28 -3.65 4.81 -2.20
C ALA A 28 -3.11 4.01 -3.39
N SER A 29 -3.95 3.64 -4.35
CA SER A 29 -3.57 2.86 -5.53
C SER A 29 -2.52 3.55 -6.42
N GLN A 30 -2.44 4.88 -6.34
CA GLN A 30 -1.44 5.67 -7.06
C GLN A 30 -0.01 5.38 -6.59
N SER A 31 0.19 5.13 -5.29
CA SER A 31 1.52 4.86 -4.69
C SER A 31 1.73 3.40 -4.28
N LEU A 32 0.66 2.68 -3.93
CA LEU A 32 0.72 1.30 -3.46
C LEU A 32 0.24 0.36 -4.57
N ARG A 33 1.05 -0.65 -4.89
CA ARG A 33 0.68 -1.73 -5.82
C ARG A 33 0.15 -2.92 -5.04
N ASN A 34 -0.60 -3.78 -5.70
CA ASN A 34 -1.10 -5.04 -5.14
C ASN A 34 -1.98 -4.88 -3.89
N ILE A 35 -2.83 -3.85 -3.85
CA ILE A 35 -3.87 -3.70 -2.82
C ILE A 35 -4.85 -4.88 -2.94
N ARG A 36 -5.13 -5.56 -1.84
CA ARG A 36 -6.01 -6.74 -1.80
C ARG A 36 -7.30 -6.52 -1.03
N SER A 37 -7.23 -5.72 0.04
CA SER A 37 -8.37 -5.47 0.90
C SER A 37 -8.20 -4.17 1.67
N VAL A 38 -9.35 -3.62 2.07
CA VAL A 38 -9.47 -2.47 2.94
C VAL A 38 -10.54 -2.76 3.98
N TRP A 39 -10.37 -2.28 5.21
CA TRP A 39 -11.43 -2.27 6.21
C TRP A 39 -11.43 -0.95 6.96
N VAL A 40 -12.62 -0.46 7.25
CA VAL A 40 -12.82 0.72 8.07
C VAL A 40 -12.65 0.32 9.53
N LYS A 41 -11.84 1.08 10.26
CA LYS A 41 -11.68 0.96 11.71
C LYS A 41 -12.70 1.82 12.42
N GLU A 42 -12.83 3.07 11.97
CA GLU A 42 -13.62 4.10 12.64
C GLU A 42 -14.35 4.96 11.62
N PHE A 43 -15.59 5.29 11.95
CA PHE A 43 -16.42 6.25 11.24
C PHE A 43 -16.55 7.50 12.11
N GLU A 44 -16.31 8.66 11.52
CA GLU A 44 -16.44 9.97 12.15
C GLU A 44 -17.34 10.83 11.27
N ALA A 45 -18.15 11.70 11.89
CA ALA A 45 -18.92 12.73 11.20
C ALA A 45 -18.56 14.09 11.78
N VAL A 46 -18.32 15.07 10.92
CA VAL A 46 -18.12 16.45 11.32
C VAL A 46 -19.48 17.12 11.39
N VAL A 47 -19.77 17.76 12.53
CA VAL A 47 -21.02 18.47 12.78
C VAL A 47 -20.73 19.96 12.91
N GLU A 48 -21.38 20.77 12.08
CA GLU A 48 -21.35 22.23 12.13
C GLU A 48 -22.79 22.75 12.11
N ASN A 49 -23.10 23.72 12.98
CA ASN A 49 -24.45 24.29 13.09
C ASN A 49 -25.54 23.20 13.20
N GLU A 50 -25.30 22.21 14.07
CA GLU A 50 -26.20 21.08 14.34
C GLU A 50 -26.48 20.17 13.13
N GLN A 51 -25.70 20.30 12.05
CA GLN A 51 -25.83 19.51 10.83
C GLN A 51 -24.53 18.78 10.49
N VAL A 52 -24.65 17.55 9.98
CA VAL A 52 -23.49 16.80 9.49
C VAL A 52 -23.00 17.41 8.17
N THR A 53 -21.75 17.85 8.13
CA THR A 53 -21.14 18.49 6.96
C THR A 53 -20.14 17.60 6.24
N GLN A 54 -19.49 16.66 6.95
CA GLN A 54 -18.51 15.75 6.38
C GLN A 54 -18.56 14.37 7.03
N PHE A 55 -18.21 13.37 6.25
CA PHE A 55 -18.08 11.97 6.64
C PHE A 55 -16.62 11.57 6.52
N ARG A 56 -16.02 11.20 7.65
CA ARG A 56 -14.61 10.81 7.79
C ARG A 56 -14.52 9.32 8.08
N VAL A 57 -13.51 8.68 7.52
CA VAL A 57 -13.19 7.28 7.80
C VAL A 57 -11.71 7.15 8.14
N VAL A 58 -11.41 6.35 9.15
CA VAL A 58 -10.07 5.82 9.40
C VAL A 58 -10.09 4.35 8.97
N LEU A 59 -9.22 3.97 8.04
CA LEU A 59 -9.20 2.64 7.43
C LEU A 59 -7.79 2.08 7.33
N LYS A 60 -7.69 0.76 7.21
CA LYS A 60 -6.45 0.06 6.93
C LYS A 60 -6.49 -0.54 5.54
N VAL A 61 -5.44 -0.31 4.77
CA VAL A 61 -5.24 -0.88 3.43
C VAL A 61 -4.15 -1.95 3.52
N ALA A 62 -4.49 -3.17 3.11
CA ALA A 62 -3.55 -4.27 3.00
C ALA A 62 -3.08 -4.43 1.55
N PHE A 63 -1.77 -4.46 1.38
CA PHE A 63 -1.14 -4.68 0.08
C PHE A 63 0.04 -5.66 0.20
N GLN A 64 0.21 -6.47 -0.83
CA GLN A 64 1.28 -7.46 -0.86
C GLN A 64 2.59 -6.79 -1.27
N LEU A 65 3.67 -7.08 -0.53
CA LEU A 65 5.01 -6.62 -0.91
C LEU A 65 5.54 -7.46 -2.06
N GLU A 66 6.13 -6.78 -3.03
CA GLU A 66 6.91 -7.42 -4.08
C GLU A 66 8.26 -7.82 -3.49
N GLU A 67 8.73 -9.03 -3.81
CA GLU A 67 10.09 -9.42 -3.49
C GLU A 67 10.99 -8.53 -4.35
N GLY A 68 11.71 -7.61 -3.71
CA GLY A 68 12.68 -6.78 -4.39
C GLY A 68 13.76 -7.69 -4.97
N THR A 69 13.67 -7.98 -6.27
CA THR A 69 14.75 -8.65 -7.01
C THR A 69 15.98 -7.77 -6.89
N SER A 70 16.79 -8.08 -5.89
CA SER A 70 18.08 -7.47 -5.67
C SER A 70 18.95 -7.92 -6.83
N ALA A 71 19.11 -7.07 -7.85
CA ALA A 71 20.02 -7.30 -8.96
C ALA A 71 21.46 -7.38 -8.40
N ARG A 72 21.87 -8.57 -7.96
CA ARG A 72 23.24 -8.85 -7.54
C ARG A 72 23.57 -10.34 -7.72
N SER A 73 23.48 -10.81 -8.95
CA SER A 73 23.94 -12.15 -9.34
C SER A 73 24.55 -12.17 -10.74
N THR A 74 25.52 -11.29 -11.03
CA THR A 74 26.38 -11.38 -12.23
C THR A 74 27.87 -11.10 -11.97
N ARG A 75 28.34 -11.18 -10.72
CA ARG A 75 29.78 -11.24 -10.42
C ARG A 75 30.12 -12.49 -9.64
N SER A 76 30.23 -13.63 -10.33
CA SER A 76 31.09 -14.76 -9.93
C SER A 76 31.02 -15.89 -10.96
N MET A 77 31.61 -15.70 -12.14
CA MET A 77 32.08 -16.76 -13.05
C MET A 77 33.10 -16.09 -13.97
N GLY A 78 34.40 -16.40 -14.00
CA GLY A 78 35.24 -17.27 -13.18
C GLY A 78 36.68 -16.75 -13.29
N SER A 79 37.42 -16.79 -12.20
CA SER A 79 38.85 -16.44 -12.15
C SER A 79 39.72 -17.66 -11.86
N GLU A 80 39.35 -18.83 -12.41
CA GLU A 80 40.15 -20.06 -12.27
C GLU A 80 40.18 -20.80 -13.60
N GLU A 81 41.16 -20.45 -14.44
CA GLU A 81 41.84 -21.37 -15.35
C GLU A 81 43.27 -20.83 -15.56
N ILE A 82 44.01 -20.71 -14.45
CA ILE A 82 45.47 -20.82 -14.48
C ILE A 82 45.77 -22.28 -14.16
N GLN A 83 45.97 -23.09 -15.20
CA GLN A 83 46.83 -24.28 -15.14
C GLN A 83 47.13 -24.79 -16.54
N GLY A 84 48.36 -24.53 -16.99
CA GLY A 84 49.11 -25.39 -17.91
C GLY A 84 48.73 -25.34 -19.38
N LEU A 85 49.66 -24.86 -20.21
CA LEU A 85 50.35 -25.67 -21.23
C LEU A 85 51.56 -24.84 -21.73
N GLU A 86 52.62 -25.58 -22.06
CA GLU A 86 54.03 -25.20 -22.31
C GLU A 86 54.33 -23.88 -23.07
#